data_AF-A0A958Z5T9-F1
#
_entry.id   AF-A0A958Z5T9-F1
#
_cell.length_a   1.000
_cell.length_b   1.000
_cell.length_c   1.000
_cell.angle_alpha   90.00
_cell.angle_beta   90.00
_cell.angle_gamma   90.00
#
_symmetry.space_group_name_H-M   'P 1'
#
loop_
_entity.id
_entity.type
_entity.pdbx_description
1 polymer ?
#
loop_
_entity_poly.entity_id
_entity_poly.type
_entity_poly.pdbx_seq_one_letter_code
_entity_poly.pdbx_strand_id
1 'polypeptide(L)'
;ANLSIDCSSGSFRRVGDTDSAADWSGICESSDFGTPNSDINLGASGCPGERTLTEVIAETENPVITCPADVNVSVPSGQQYTLPDYTGDASATDNCNPDPVITQDPAAGTMVGVGVTTITMTATDAAGNEDTCTFTVTVDELIGIGENEFANNLLLYPNPTTGEITLKNNTTAQLKNIIITDVKGRTIKNIDLSGAGIETNFSLDELATGMYFVKINAVDTNIVKRIVKQ
;
A
#
# COMPACT_ATOMS: atom_id res chain seq x y z
N ALA A 1 -11.41 22.55 -39.13
CA ALA A 1 -11.95 23.15 -40.37
C ALA A 1 -11.42 24.57 -40.44
N ASN A 2 -10.54 24.81 -41.42
CA ASN A 2 -9.84 26.08 -41.62
C ASN A 2 -10.73 27.05 -42.40
N LEU A 3 -10.70 28.32 -41.99
CA LEU A 3 -10.58 29.56 -42.78
C LEU A 3 -11.33 30.70 -42.08
N SER A 4 -10.60 31.58 -41.38
CA SER A 4 -11.08 32.93 -41.06
C SER A 4 -10.81 33.82 -42.27
N ILE A 5 -11.80 34.56 -42.73
CA ILE A 5 -11.56 35.69 -43.63
C ILE A 5 -10.92 36.80 -42.78
N ASP A 6 -9.73 37.23 -43.18
CA ASP A 6 -9.06 38.41 -42.63
C ASP A 6 -9.78 39.66 -43.17
N CYS A 7 -10.43 40.40 -42.27
CA CYS A 7 -11.17 41.62 -42.63
C CYS A 7 -10.26 42.82 -42.90
N SER A 8 -8.93 42.66 -42.85
CA SER A 8 -7.93 43.72 -42.80
C SER A 8 -8.09 44.59 -41.54
N SER A 9 -6.97 45.05 -40.96
CA SER A 9 -6.88 45.71 -39.64
C SER A 9 -6.97 44.79 -38.41
N GLY A 10 -6.62 43.50 -38.55
CA GLY A 10 -6.52 42.56 -37.42
C GLY A 10 -7.87 42.08 -36.89
N SER A 11 -8.92 42.07 -37.72
CA SER A 11 -10.24 41.56 -37.33
C SER A 11 -10.58 40.28 -38.12
N PHE A 12 -11.23 39.33 -37.44
CA PHE A 12 -11.56 38.00 -37.98
C PHE A 12 -13.03 37.64 -37.70
N ARG A 13 -13.78 37.19 -38.71
CA ARG A 13 -15.12 36.60 -38.54
C ARG A 13 -15.02 35.08 -38.39
N ARG A 14 -15.78 34.49 -37.44
CA ARG A 14 -15.81 33.03 -37.22
C ARG A 14 -16.74 32.32 -38.20
N VAL A 15 -16.35 31.13 -38.66
CA VAL A 15 -17.27 30.20 -39.33
C VAL A 15 -18.17 29.57 -38.27
N GLY A 16 -19.48 29.78 -38.37
CA GLY A 16 -20.48 29.23 -37.44
C GLY A 16 -20.96 30.19 -36.35
N ASP A 17 -20.71 31.49 -36.48
CA ASP A 17 -21.37 32.48 -35.62
C ASP A 17 -22.88 32.54 -35.97
N THR A 18 -23.72 32.24 -34.99
CA THR A 18 -25.19 32.19 -35.15
C THR A 18 -25.88 33.46 -34.65
N ASP A 19 -25.13 34.53 -34.40
CA ASP A 19 -25.75 35.83 -34.13
C ASP A 19 -26.59 36.25 -35.35
N SER A 20 -27.91 36.26 -35.15
CA SER A 20 -28.92 36.64 -36.12
C SER A 20 -28.83 38.11 -36.58
N ALA A 21 -27.92 38.91 -36.01
CA ALA A 21 -27.67 40.28 -36.40
C ALA A 21 -26.60 40.44 -37.51
N ALA A 22 -25.85 39.40 -37.87
CA ALA A 22 -24.79 39.49 -38.87
C ALA A 22 -25.31 39.16 -40.28
N ASP A 23 -25.32 40.15 -41.16
CA ASP A 23 -25.54 39.98 -42.60
C ASP A 23 -24.53 38.94 -43.17
N TRP A 24 -25.02 38.02 -43.99
CA TRP A 24 -24.24 36.95 -44.62
C TRP A 24 -23.60 37.41 -45.95
N SER A 25 -23.47 38.72 -46.17
CA SER A 25 -22.96 39.31 -47.41
C SER A 25 -21.45 39.18 -47.62
N GLY A 26 -20.69 38.67 -46.63
CA GLY A 26 -19.24 38.48 -46.76
C GLY A 26 -18.43 39.78 -46.78
N ILE A 27 -19.04 40.90 -46.39
CA ILE A 27 -18.41 42.21 -46.17
C ILE A 27 -18.44 42.47 -44.66
N CYS A 28 -17.31 42.88 -44.07
CA CYS A 28 -17.23 43.15 -42.63
C CYS A 28 -17.84 44.54 -42.35
N GLU A 29 -18.98 44.60 -41.67
CA GLU A 29 -19.69 45.85 -41.39
C GLU A 29 -19.42 46.37 -39.97
N SER A 30 -19.61 47.68 -39.74
CA SER A 30 -19.45 48.33 -38.41
C SER A 30 -20.32 47.73 -37.29
N SER A 31 -21.33 46.94 -37.62
CA SER A 31 -22.19 46.18 -36.71
C SER A 31 -21.65 44.79 -36.34
N ASP A 32 -20.72 44.22 -37.12
CA ASP A 32 -20.05 42.94 -36.82
C ASP A 32 -18.95 43.10 -35.76
N PHE A 33 -18.66 44.34 -35.37
CA PHE A 33 -17.75 44.66 -34.29
C PHE A 33 -18.51 44.51 -32.98
N GLY A 34 -18.43 43.31 -32.38
CA GLY A 34 -18.80 43.14 -30.98
C GLY A 34 -18.05 44.16 -30.12
N THR A 35 -18.76 44.85 -29.24
CA THR A 35 -18.12 45.54 -28.12
C THR A 35 -17.38 44.48 -27.28
N PRO A 36 -16.16 44.75 -26.77
CA PRO A 36 -15.56 43.85 -25.79
C PRO A 36 -16.53 43.73 -24.62
N ASN A 37 -17.23 42.60 -24.49
CA ASN A 37 -18.06 42.38 -23.33
C ASN A 37 -17.13 41.98 -22.17
N SER A 38 -17.54 42.33 -20.95
CA SER A 38 -16.95 41.83 -19.71
C SER A 38 -17.17 40.32 -19.51
N ASP A 39 -17.76 39.62 -20.49
CA ASP A 39 -18.06 38.18 -20.45
C ASP A 39 -17.03 37.36 -21.25
N ILE A 40 -15.98 38.00 -21.79
CA ILE A 40 -14.75 37.30 -22.13
C ILE A 40 -14.11 36.96 -20.78
N ASN A 41 -14.38 35.74 -20.29
CA ASN A 41 -13.50 35.06 -19.35
C ASN A 41 -12.12 35.02 -19.99
N LEU A 42 -11.33 36.06 -19.75
CA LEU A 42 -9.89 35.99 -19.86
C LEU A 42 -9.52 34.91 -18.86
N GLY A 43 -9.19 33.71 -19.36
CA GLY A 43 -8.73 32.61 -18.52
C GLY A 43 -7.49 33.02 -17.71
N ALA A 44 -6.90 32.10 -16.95
CA ALA A 44 -5.58 32.37 -16.40
C ALA A 44 -4.56 32.51 -17.54
N SER A 45 -3.57 33.40 -17.35
CA SER A 45 -2.52 33.61 -18.33
C SER A 45 -1.67 32.37 -18.50
N GLY A 46 -1.52 31.91 -19.76
CA GLY A 46 -0.90 30.61 -20.10
C GLY A 46 -1.89 29.59 -20.65
N CYS A 47 -3.16 29.64 -20.20
CA CYS A 47 -4.13 28.59 -20.49
C CYS A 47 -4.64 28.58 -21.94
N PRO A 48 -5.01 27.42 -22.49
CA PRO A 48 -5.69 27.31 -23.77
C PRO A 48 -7.11 27.89 -23.64
N GLY A 49 -7.27 29.19 -23.86
CA GLY A 49 -8.55 29.88 -23.64
C GLY A 49 -8.45 31.39 -23.38
N GLU A 50 -7.29 31.93 -23.03
CA GLU A 50 -7.09 33.39 -23.06
C GLU A 50 -7.06 33.88 -24.51
N ARG A 51 -8.05 34.68 -24.90
CA ARG A 51 -8.05 35.34 -26.21
C ARG A 51 -7.91 36.84 -26.05
N THR A 52 -6.67 37.31 -26.09
CA THR A 52 -6.36 38.61 -26.70
C THR A 52 -5.67 38.39 -28.05
N LEU A 53 -5.65 39.43 -28.88
CA LEU A 53 -5.39 39.37 -30.32
C LEU A 53 -3.93 39.05 -30.71
N THR A 54 -3.05 38.68 -29.77
CA THR A 54 -1.60 38.57 -30.05
C THR A 54 -0.97 37.22 -29.77
N GLU A 55 -1.53 36.29 -28.98
CA GLU A 55 -0.79 35.05 -28.71
C GLU A 55 -1.70 33.90 -28.26
N VAL A 56 -1.79 32.84 -29.08
CA VAL A 56 -2.19 31.51 -28.61
C VAL A 56 -0.89 30.80 -28.26
N ILE A 57 -0.42 30.99 -27.02
CA ILE A 57 0.69 30.20 -26.48
C ILE A 57 0.08 28.86 -26.03
N ALA A 58 0.82 27.76 -26.23
CA ALA A 58 0.42 26.47 -25.68
C ALA A 58 0.59 26.48 -24.15
N GLU A 59 -0.25 25.77 -23.41
CA GLU A 59 -0.02 25.59 -21.97
C GLU A 59 1.27 24.79 -21.78
N THR A 60 2.16 25.30 -20.93
CA THR A 60 3.51 24.73 -20.70
C THR A 60 3.87 24.59 -19.23
N GLU A 61 3.01 25.07 -18.33
CA GLU A 61 3.16 24.88 -16.89
C GLU A 61 2.78 23.44 -16.55
N ASN A 62 3.60 22.81 -15.72
CA ASN A 62 3.31 21.47 -15.24
C ASN A 62 2.31 21.54 -14.09
N PRO A 63 1.48 20.50 -13.90
CA PRO A 63 0.69 20.38 -12.69
C PRO A 63 1.60 20.30 -11.47
N VAL A 64 1.11 20.71 -10.30
CA VAL A 64 1.79 20.53 -9.02
C VAL A 64 1.15 19.35 -8.29
N ILE A 65 1.92 18.28 -8.09
CA ILE A 65 1.46 17.06 -7.40
C ILE A 65 1.99 16.99 -5.95
N THR A 66 1.12 16.63 -5.02
CA THR A 66 1.47 16.30 -3.63
C THR A 66 1.23 14.82 -3.37
N CYS A 67 2.27 14.13 -2.91
CA CYS A 67 2.24 12.70 -2.66
C CYS A 67 1.55 12.33 -1.34
N PRO A 68 1.07 11.07 -1.25
CA PRO A 68 0.71 10.46 0.02
C PRO A 68 1.90 10.41 0.99
N ALA A 69 1.60 10.16 2.26
CA ALA A 69 2.62 9.83 3.26
C ALA A 69 3.18 8.42 3.04
N ASP A 70 4.39 8.17 3.56
CA ASP A 70 4.96 6.83 3.59
C ASP A 70 4.06 5.84 4.35
N VAL A 71 4.03 4.60 3.88
CA VAL A 71 3.15 3.54 4.39
C VAL A 71 3.99 2.41 4.99
N ASN A 72 3.66 2.00 6.21
CA ASN A 72 4.20 0.81 6.84
C ASN A 72 3.12 -0.27 6.94
N VAL A 73 3.41 -1.45 6.40
CA VAL A 73 2.54 -2.62 6.47
C VAL A 73 3.34 -3.83 6.91
N SER A 74 2.64 -4.85 7.41
CA SER A 74 3.29 -6.10 7.76
C SER A 74 2.55 -7.29 7.18
N VAL A 75 3.29 -8.27 6.68
CA VAL A 75 2.76 -9.51 6.10
C VAL A 75 3.27 -10.72 6.87
N PRO A 76 2.54 -11.86 6.90
CA PRO A 76 3.06 -13.07 7.51
C PRO A 76 4.30 -13.61 6.78
N SER A 77 5.08 -14.48 7.42
CA SER A 77 6.33 -14.99 6.87
C SER A 77 6.15 -15.78 5.58
N GLY A 78 6.80 -15.33 4.50
CA GLY A 78 6.70 -15.92 3.16
C GLY A 78 5.53 -15.42 2.30
N GLN A 79 4.81 -14.37 2.71
CA GLN A 79 3.71 -13.76 1.96
C GLN A 79 4.18 -12.44 1.32
N GLN A 80 3.47 -12.02 0.28
CA GLN A 80 3.66 -10.73 -0.40
C GLN A 80 2.52 -9.77 -0.04
N TYR A 81 2.79 -8.47 -0.18
CA TYR A 81 1.79 -7.42 -0.03
C TYR A 81 1.26 -6.99 -1.40
N THR A 82 -0.07 -6.91 -1.55
CA THR A 82 -0.70 -6.39 -2.77
C THR A 82 -0.90 -4.88 -2.62
N LEU A 83 -0.29 -4.11 -3.51
CA LEU A 83 -0.42 -2.64 -3.49
C LEU A 83 -1.88 -2.22 -3.76
N PRO A 84 -2.48 -1.37 -2.92
CA PRO A 84 -3.76 -0.73 -3.21
C PRO A 84 -3.62 0.37 -4.28
N ASP A 85 -4.76 0.95 -4.64
CA ASP A 85 -4.82 2.17 -5.44
C ASP A 85 -4.64 3.39 -4.51
N TYR A 86 -3.55 4.13 -4.73
CA TYR A 86 -3.15 5.32 -4.00
C TYR A 86 -3.49 6.63 -4.75
N THR A 87 -4.09 6.55 -5.94
CA THR A 87 -4.40 7.75 -6.75
C THR A 87 -5.37 8.70 -6.04
N GLY A 88 -6.25 8.18 -5.19
CA GLY A 88 -7.16 8.97 -4.36
C GLY A 88 -6.52 9.61 -3.11
N ASP A 89 -5.32 9.18 -2.73
CA ASP A 89 -4.57 9.73 -1.58
C ASP A 89 -3.59 10.84 -2.00
N ALA A 90 -3.30 10.95 -3.30
CA ALA A 90 -2.53 12.04 -3.88
C ALA A 90 -3.45 13.22 -4.24
N SER A 91 -2.87 14.42 -4.36
CA SER A 91 -3.60 15.59 -4.89
C SER A 91 -2.75 16.29 -5.94
N ALA A 92 -3.41 16.88 -6.94
CA ALA A 92 -2.77 17.66 -7.98
C ALA A 92 -3.57 18.92 -8.26
N THR A 93 -2.88 20.02 -8.53
CA THR A 93 -3.48 21.29 -8.95
C THR A 93 -2.72 21.82 -10.15
N ASP A 94 -3.41 22.50 -11.04
CA ASP A 94 -2.79 23.17 -12.18
C ASP A 94 -3.44 24.55 -12.41
N ASN A 95 -2.71 25.45 -13.08
CA ASN A 95 -3.17 26.81 -13.36
C ASN A 95 -4.40 26.82 -14.30
N CYS A 96 -4.52 25.81 -15.18
CA CYS A 96 -5.48 25.76 -16.27
C CYS A 96 -6.36 24.51 -16.25
N ASN A 97 -5.92 23.45 -15.57
CA ASN A 97 -6.67 22.24 -15.35
C ASN A 97 -7.04 22.08 -13.85
N PRO A 98 -8.31 22.24 -13.46
CA PRO A 98 -8.71 22.05 -12.07
C PRO A 98 -8.57 20.61 -11.59
N ASP A 99 -8.55 19.62 -12.50
CA ASP A 99 -8.52 18.19 -12.18
C ASP A 99 -7.47 17.44 -13.04
N PRO A 100 -6.16 17.55 -12.74
CA PRO A 100 -5.13 16.73 -13.39
C PRO A 100 -5.35 15.23 -13.17
N VAL A 101 -5.06 14.42 -14.19
CA VAL A 101 -5.19 12.95 -14.12
C VAL A 101 -4.00 12.38 -13.37
N ILE A 102 -4.25 11.64 -12.29
CA ILE A 102 -3.20 11.01 -11.48
C ILE A 102 -3.10 9.52 -11.82
N THR A 103 -1.87 9.03 -12.00
CA THR A 103 -1.54 7.60 -12.17
C THR A 103 -0.47 7.17 -11.17
N GLN A 104 -0.32 5.86 -10.96
CA GLN A 104 0.70 5.30 -10.06
C GLN A 104 1.53 4.21 -10.75
N ASP A 105 2.79 4.09 -10.35
CA ASP A 105 3.69 3.00 -10.68
C ASP A 105 4.51 2.59 -9.43
N PRO A 106 4.50 1.31 -9.01
CA PRO A 106 3.80 0.17 -9.61
C PRO A 106 2.27 0.27 -9.56
N ALA A 107 1.63 -0.31 -10.59
CA ALA A 107 0.18 -0.32 -10.71
C ALA A 107 -0.50 -1.00 -9.51
N ALA A 108 -1.70 -0.54 -9.16
CA ALA A 108 -2.53 -1.16 -8.14
C ALA A 108 -2.74 -2.66 -8.46
N GLY A 109 -2.68 -3.50 -7.44
CA GLY A 109 -2.70 -4.96 -7.58
C GLY A 109 -1.32 -5.62 -7.76
N THR A 110 -0.25 -4.84 -7.94
CA THR A 110 1.12 -5.39 -7.98
C THR A 110 1.48 -6.00 -6.62
N MET A 111 2.03 -7.22 -6.64
CA MET A 111 2.53 -7.90 -5.43
C MET A 111 4.00 -7.54 -5.19
N VAL A 112 4.29 -7.05 -3.99
CA VAL A 112 5.63 -6.66 -3.55
C VAL A 112 6.07 -7.50 -2.35
N GLY A 113 7.38 -7.82 -2.30
CA GLY A 113 7.97 -8.58 -1.20
C GLY A 113 8.27 -7.73 0.03
N VAL A 114 8.82 -8.39 1.06
CA VAL A 114 9.39 -7.73 2.24
C VAL A 114 10.49 -6.76 1.82
N GLY A 115 10.50 -5.56 2.41
CA GLY A 115 11.43 -4.49 2.10
C GLY A 115 10.72 -3.18 1.75
N VAL A 116 11.49 -2.25 1.19
CA VAL A 116 10.97 -0.93 0.79
C VAL A 116 10.67 -0.95 -0.71
N THR A 117 9.44 -0.60 -1.07
CA THR A 117 9.02 -0.34 -2.45
C THR A 117 8.75 1.14 -2.61
N THR A 118 9.40 1.78 -3.58
CA THR A 118 9.09 3.17 -3.97
C THR A 118 7.90 3.19 -4.90
N ILE A 119 6.90 4.01 -4.60
CA ILE A 119 5.75 4.28 -5.46
C ILE A 119 5.95 5.66 -6.10
N THR A 120 5.77 5.73 -7.41
CA THR A 120 5.81 6.96 -8.19
C THR A 120 4.38 7.33 -8.59
N MET A 121 3.99 8.56 -8.27
CA MET A 121 2.72 9.15 -8.71
C MET A 121 3.01 10.15 -9.83
N THR A 122 2.23 10.13 -10.90
CA THR A 122 2.34 11.07 -12.03
C THR A 122 1.01 11.80 -12.21
N ALA A 123 1.04 13.13 -12.19
CA ALA A 123 -0.09 13.98 -12.58
C ALA A 123 0.11 14.48 -14.01
N THR A 124 -0.91 14.34 -14.85
CA THR A 124 -0.92 14.82 -16.24
C THR A 124 -2.06 15.83 -16.40
N ASP A 125 -1.76 17.02 -16.92
CA ASP A 125 -2.78 18.04 -17.20
C ASP A 125 -3.54 17.78 -18.53
N ALA A 126 -4.43 18.69 -18.91
CA ALA A 126 -5.20 18.56 -20.15
C ALA A 126 -4.39 18.86 -21.43
N ALA A 127 -3.23 19.52 -21.29
CA ALA A 127 -2.30 19.84 -22.37
C ALA A 127 -1.24 18.74 -22.59
N GLY A 128 -1.11 17.80 -21.65
CA GLY A 128 -0.13 16.72 -21.64
C GLY A 128 1.16 17.05 -20.89
N ASN A 129 1.19 18.13 -20.09
CA ASN A 129 2.31 18.40 -19.18
C ASN A 129 2.21 17.52 -17.95
N GLU A 130 3.36 17.14 -17.39
CA GLU A 130 3.45 16.16 -16.31
C GLU A 130 4.35 16.62 -15.17
N ASP A 131 3.97 16.25 -13.95
CA ASP A 131 4.84 16.28 -12.78
C ASP A 131 4.72 14.97 -11.99
N THR A 132 5.75 14.66 -11.21
CA THR A 132 5.85 13.39 -10.48
C THR A 132 6.27 13.61 -9.03
N CYS A 133 5.78 12.75 -8.15
CA CYS A 133 6.26 12.66 -6.78
C CYS A 133 6.40 11.19 -6.36
N THR A 134 7.13 10.93 -5.29
CA THR A 134 7.33 9.57 -4.77
C THR A 134 7.06 9.49 -3.27
N PHE A 135 6.60 8.31 -2.85
CA PHE A 135 6.54 7.90 -1.45
C PHE A 135 6.93 6.42 -1.34
N THR A 136 7.11 5.92 -0.12
CA THR A 136 7.56 4.55 0.11
C THR A 136 6.52 3.69 0.80
N VAL A 137 6.45 2.43 0.39
CA VAL A 137 5.72 1.36 1.08
C VAL A 137 6.76 0.43 1.69
N THR A 138 6.86 0.44 3.00
CA THR A 138 7.73 -0.46 3.76
C THR A 138 6.91 -1.67 4.20
N VAL A 139 7.27 -2.84 3.66
CA VAL A 139 6.66 -4.12 4.00
C VAL A 139 7.57 -4.85 4.98
N ASP A 140 7.13 -4.93 6.23
CA ASP A 140 7.81 -5.68 7.27
C ASP A 140 7.30 -7.13 7.33
N GLU A 141 8.20 -8.03 7.70
CA GLU A 141 7.84 -9.43 7.96
C GLU A 141 7.38 -9.58 9.41
N LEU A 142 6.16 -10.06 9.62
CA LEU A 142 5.73 -10.55 10.93
C LEU A 142 6.40 -11.89 11.20
N ILE A 143 7.49 -11.85 11.96
CA ILE A 143 8.12 -13.04 12.55
C ILE A 143 7.24 -13.71 13.64
N GLY A 144 6.07 -13.13 13.92
CA GLY A 144 5.26 -13.42 15.10
C GLY A 144 3.89 -14.04 14.81
N ILE A 145 3.86 -15.26 14.30
CA ILE A 145 2.74 -16.23 14.53
C ILE A 145 3.21 -17.68 14.74
N GLY A 146 4.51 -17.97 14.65
CA GLY A 146 5.04 -19.33 14.85
C GLY A 146 4.97 -19.82 16.30
N GLU A 147 5.02 -18.94 17.29
CA GLU A 147 4.96 -19.37 18.71
C GLU A 147 3.55 -19.79 19.14
N ASN A 148 2.50 -19.15 18.61
CA ASN A 148 1.13 -19.45 19.02
C ASN A 148 0.64 -20.75 18.38
N GLU A 149 0.99 -21.03 17.13
CA GLU A 149 0.68 -22.32 16.49
C GLU A 149 1.50 -23.47 17.09
N PHE A 150 2.81 -23.27 17.31
CA PHE A 150 3.67 -24.27 17.96
C PHE A 150 3.22 -24.57 19.39
N ALA A 151 2.86 -23.56 20.18
CA ALA A 151 2.36 -23.73 21.54
C ALA A 151 0.99 -24.41 21.60
N ASN A 152 0.08 -24.11 20.67
CA ASN A 152 -1.26 -24.69 20.61
C ASN A 152 -1.26 -26.14 20.10
N ASN A 153 -0.33 -26.49 19.20
CA ASN A 153 -0.24 -27.82 18.62
C ASN A 153 0.67 -28.79 19.40
N LEU A 154 1.33 -28.34 20.47
CA LEU A 154 1.99 -29.20 21.46
C LEU A 154 1.08 -29.39 22.68
N LEU A 155 0.76 -30.62 23.04
CA LEU A 155 -0.10 -30.93 24.19
C LEU A 155 0.64 -31.83 25.19
N LEU A 156 0.53 -31.52 26.48
CA LEU A 156 1.01 -32.37 27.57
C LEU A 156 -0.20 -32.85 28.37
N TYR A 157 -0.41 -34.16 28.43
CA TYR A 157 -1.50 -34.77 29.20
C TYR A 157 -1.07 -36.09 29.84
N PRO A 158 -1.70 -36.49 30.96
CA PRO A 158 -2.62 -35.70 31.77
C PRO A 158 -1.90 -34.56 32.52
N ASN A 159 -2.60 -33.46 32.77
CA ASN A 159 -2.15 -32.38 33.65
C ASN A 159 -3.35 -31.86 34.46
N PRO A 160 -3.43 -32.07 35.79
CA PRO A 160 -2.42 -32.71 36.66
C PRO A 160 -2.12 -34.18 36.32
N THR A 161 -0.92 -34.66 36.64
CA THR A 161 -0.48 -36.05 36.45
C THR A 161 -0.16 -36.72 37.79
N THR A 162 -0.27 -38.05 37.85
CA THR A 162 0.26 -38.87 38.96
C THR A 162 1.71 -39.29 38.75
N GLY A 163 2.28 -39.06 37.56
CA GLY A 163 3.59 -39.61 37.20
C GLY A 163 3.87 -39.65 35.71
N GLU A 164 3.01 -40.31 34.94
CA GLU A 164 3.15 -40.44 33.49
C GLU A 164 2.62 -39.22 32.74
N ILE A 165 3.38 -38.73 31.76
CA ILE A 165 2.97 -37.65 30.87
C ILE A 165 3.25 -38.05 29.42
N THR A 166 2.27 -37.78 28.56
CA THR A 166 2.39 -37.85 27.12
C THR A 166 2.58 -36.45 26.55
N LEU A 167 3.65 -36.24 25.79
CA LEU A 167 3.76 -35.15 24.83
C LEU A 167 3.15 -35.60 23.51
N LYS A 168 2.15 -34.86 23.05
CA LYS A 168 1.60 -34.97 21.71
C LYS A 168 2.06 -33.79 20.87
N ASN A 169 2.79 -34.09 19.80
CA ASN A 169 3.31 -33.15 18.83
C ASN A 169 2.46 -33.20 17.55
N ASN A 170 1.52 -32.26 17.43
CA ASN A 170 0.77 -32.04 16.19
C ASN A 170 1.40 -30.94 15.32
N THR A 171 2.66 -30.56 15.61
CA THR A 171 3.40 -29.58 14.81
C THR A 171 4.17 -30.29 13.70
N THR A 172 4.58 -29.54 12.68
CA THR A 172 5.55 -29.99 11.67
C THR A 172 7.01 -29.80 12.10
N ALA A 173 7.24 -29.22 13.28
CA ALA A 173 8.57 -28.86 13.76
C ALA A 173 9.34 -30.10 14.24
N GLN A 174 10.63 -30.17 13.86
CA GLN A 174 11.55 -31.19 14.38
C GLN A 174 11.94 -30.84 15.82
N LEU A 175 11.55 -31.69 16.76
CA LEU A 175 11.87 -31.52 18.17
C LEU A 175 13.29 -32.03 18.45
N LYS A 176 14.03 -31.30 19.29
CA LYS A 176 15.38 -31.66 19.73
C LYS A 176 15.35 -32.39 21.05
N ASN A 177 14.82 -31.76 22.10
CA ASN A 177 14.75 -32.34 23.43
C ASN A 177 13.70 -31.66 24.32
N ILE A 178 13.41 -32.30 25.44
CA ILE A 178 12.66 -31.75 26.57
C ILE A 178 13.61 -31.56 27.74
N ILE A 179 13.50 -30.42 28.41
CA ILE A 179 14.16 -30.13 29.69
C ILE A 179 13.08 -29.90 30.75
N ILE A 180 13.05 -30.75 31.77
CA ILE A 180 12.15 -30.61 32.92
C ILE A 180 12.88 -29.86 34.03
N THR A 181 12.24 -28.85 34.60
CA THR A 181 12.80 -28.01 35.66
C THR A 181 11.85 -27.88 36.85
N ASP A 182 12.41 -27.69 38.04
CA ASP A 182 11.63 -27.31 39.22
C ASP A 182 11.28 -25.80 39.22
N VAL A 183 10.50 -25.35 40.20
CA VAL A 183 10.12 -23.93 40.35
C VAL A 183 11.31 -22.98 40.61
N LYS A 184 12.49 -23.52 40.92
CA LYS A 184 13.74 -22.77 41.10
C LYS A 184 14.60 -22.78 39.81
N GLY A 185 14.10 -23.34 38.72
CA GLY A 185 14.78 -23.42 37.43
C GLY A 185 15.87 -24.48 37.35
N ARG A 186 16.00 -25.37 38.34
CA ARG A 186 17.01 -26.45 38.30
C ARG A 186 16.56 -27.53 37.32
N THR A 187 17.43 -27.92 36.40
CA THR A 187 17.19 -29.03 35.49
C THR A 187 17.13 -30.35 36.25
N ILE A 188 16.03 -31.07 36.07
CA ILE A 188 15.74 -32.34 36.72
C ILE A 188 15.92 -33.51 35.72
N LYS A 189 15.41 -33.37 34.50
CA LYS A 189 15.55 -34.37 33.43
C LYS A 189 15.77 -33.69 32.08
N ASN A 190 16.50 -34.37 31.20
CA ASN A 190 16.69 -34.01 29.80
C ASN A 190 16.39 -35.23 28.93
N ILE A 191 15.46 -35.11 28.00
CA ILE A 191 14.95 -36.23 27.18
C ILE A 191 15.13 -35.85 25.72
N ASP A 192 15.87 -36.66 24.97
CA ASP A 192 16.07 -36.47 23.53
C ASP A 192 14.77 -36.78 22.75
N LEU A 193 14.43 -35.91 21.80
CA LEU A 193 13.27 -36.01 20.93
C LEU A 193 13.63 -36.03 19.43
N SER A 194 14.92 -36.06 19.09
CA SER A 194 15.38 -36.00 17.69
C SER A 194 14.84 -37.12 16.79
N GLY A 195 14.43 -38.26 17.37
CA GLY A 195 13.75 -39.37 16.69
C GLY A 195 12.30 -39.62 17.14
N ALA A 196 11.70 -38.67 17.87
CA ALA A 196 10.35 -38.83 18.42
C ALA A 196 9.26 -38.70 17.34
N GLY A 197 8.22 -39.52 17.45
CA GLY A 197 7.03 -39.46 16.60
C GLY A 197 6.00 -38.43 17.10
N ILE A 198 4.73 -38.65 16.73
CA ILE A 198 3.61 -37.78 17.11
C ILE A 198 3.38 -37.80 18.63
N GLU A 199 3.59 -38.93 19.30
CA GLU A 199 3.44 -39.05 20.75
C GLU A 199 4.72 -39.57 21.38
N THR A 200 5.09 -39.00 22.53
CA THR A 200 6.22 -39.43 23.34
C THR A 200 5.80 -39.47 24.80
N ASN A 201 6.03 -40.60 25.45
CA ASN A 201 5.73 -40.78 26.87
C ASN A 201 6.99 -40.60 27.72
N PHE A 202 6.84 -39.96 28.87
CA PHE A 202 7.89 -39.86 29.86
C PHE A 202 7.33 -39.80 31.28
N SER A 203 8.13 -40.32 32.21
CA SER A 203 7.73 -40.49 33.61
C SER A 203 8.40 -39.50 34.55
N LEU A 204 7.58 -38.96 35.45
CA LEU A 204 7.95 -38.13 36.58
C LEU A 204 7.86 -38.88 37.91
N ASP A 205 7.68 -40.20 37.92
CA ASP A 205 7.44 -41.00 39.14
C ASP A 205 8.46 -40.75 40.25
N GLU A 206 9.73 -40.55 39.89
CA GLU A 206 10.84 -40.28 40.80
C GLU A 206 10.84 -38.88 41.42
N LEU A 207 9.93 -37.99 40.99
CA LEU A 207 9.86 -36.61 41.45
C LEU A 207 8.84 -36.43 42.58
N ALA A 208 9.09 -35.50 43.49
CA ALA A 208 8.10 -35.16 44.52
C ALA A 208 6.83 -34.55 43.90
N THR A 209 5.72 -34.60 44.63
CA THR A 209 4.49 -33.90 44.25
C THR A 209 4.76 -32.39 44.24
N GLY A 210 4.25 -31.67 43.23
CA GLY A 210 4.56 -30.26 43.05
C GLY A 210 4.44 -29.77 41.62
N MET A 211 4.78 -28.49 41.43
CA MET A 211 4.78 -27.84 40.12
C MET A 211 6.12 -27.99 39.42
N TYR A 212 6.09 -28.26 38.12
CA TYR A 212 7.28 -28.34 37.26
C TYR A 212 7.05 -27.59 35.95
N PHE A 213 8.14 -27.20 35.31
CA PHE A 213 8.13 -26.59 33.98
C PHE A 213 8.84 -27.49 32.98
N VAL A 214 8.19 -27.73 31.85
CA VAL A 214 8.66 -28.54 30.74
C VAL A 214 9.02 -27.61 29.60
N LYS A 215 10.32 -27.41 29.37
CA LYS A 215 10.84 -26.67 28.21
C LYS A 215 11.03 -27.64 27.05
N ILE A 216 10.31 -27.43 25.96
CA ILE A 216 10.38 -28.24 24.74
C ILE A 216 11.17 -27.41 23.71
N ASN A 217 12.31 -27.92 23.25
CA ASN A 217 13.15 -27.25 22.27
C ASN A 217 12.97 -27.90 20.89
N ALA A 218 12.73 -27.10 19.87
CA ALA A 218 12.74 -27.48 18.46
C ALA A 218 13.99 -26.91 17.77
N VAL A 219 14.13 -27.10 16.45
CA VAL A 219 15.28 -26.60 15.69
C VAL A 219 15.46 -25.09 15.83
N ASP A 220 14.37 -24.33 15.63
CA ASP A 220 14.38 -22.86 15.54
C ASP A 220 13.58 -22.15 16.63
N THR A 221 12.89 -22.90 17.51
CA THR A 221 12.03 -22.32 18.56
C THR A 221 12.02 -23.17 19.83
N ASN A 222 11.50 -22.63 20.92
CA ASN A 222 11.27 -23.36 22.17
C ASN A 222 10.00 -22.86 22.86
N ILE A 223 9.34 -23.74 23.62
CA ILE A 223 8.17 -23.39 24.43
C ILE A 223 8.31 -23.97 25.83
N VAL A 224 7.76 -23.28 26.83
CA VAL A 224 7.70 -23.78 28.21
C VAL A 224 6.25 -24.03 28.59
N LYS A 225 5.94 -25.24 29.07
CA LYS A 225 4.63 -25.61 29.61
C LYS A 225 4.71 -25.94 31.09
N ARG A 226 3.72 -25.46 31.85
CA ARG A 226 3.58 -25.79 33.27
C ARG A 226 2.82 -27.10 33.44
N ILE A 227 3.32 -27.97 34.30
CA ILE A 227 2.67 -29.22 34.70
C ILE A 227 2.58 -29.31 36.23
N VAL A 228 1.59 -30.05 36.71
CA VAL A 228 1.36 -30.32 38.13
C VAL A 228 1.41 -31.81 38.38
N LYS A 229 2.31 -32.27 39.24
CA LYS A 229 2.35 -33.66 39.74
C LYS A 229 1.63 -33.75 41.09
N GLN A 230 0.68 -34.67 41.19
CA GLN A 230 -0.11 -34.96 42.40
C GLN A 230 0.24 -36.32 42.99
#